data_AF-A0A2N2GT57-F1
#
_entry.id   AF-A0A2N2GT57-F1
#
_cell.length_a   1.000
_cell.length_b   1.000
_cell.length_c   1.000
_cell.angle_alpha   90.00
_cell.angle_beta   90.00
_cell.angle_gamma   90.00
#
_symmetry.space_group_name_H-M   'P 1'
#
loop_
_entity.id
_entity.type
_entity.pdbx_description
1 polymer ?
#
loop_
_entity_poly.entity_id
_entity_poly.type
_entity_poly.pdbx_seq_one_letter_code
_entity_poly.pdbx_strand_id
1 'polypeptide(L)'
;MCQFCTQHGEGKKWYENMANYTAEVFHQVNSEQNLVRFLRGFVKSLRDDVATASRWQRRFPRIYRFIAYPLLSRTMQKTHFGQVVPLEDVEAILSQVEHIVRLPCVCRKVTLGAEKRYCFGVGMDLTPILAQAPDFAAFEHWSRERAISFIRQLDQEGKTHSVWTFNTPFIGAICNCDQDCMADHPGGDAHHVESGVRGRNRPARLHRLQPLPHALLFCRHRF
;
A
#
# COMPACT_ATOMS: atom_id res chain seq x y z
N MET A 1 0.62 -3.77 20.48
CA MET A 1 1.28 -2.93 19.45
C MET A 1 1.66 -3.82 18.27
N CYS A 2 1.56 -3.35 17.02
CA CYS A 2 1.94 -4.14 15.84
C CYS A 2 3.48 -4.28 15.74
N GLN A 3 4.01 -5.29 15.03
CA GLN A 3 5.46 -5.50 14.90
C GLN A 3 6.15 -4.25 14.30
N PHE A 4 5.61 -3.70 13.21
CA PHE A 4 6.12 -2.49 12.59
C PHE A 4 6.08 -1.29 13.53
N CYS A 5 5.03 -1.16 14.34
CA CYS A 5 4.85 -0.10 15.32
C CYS A 5 5.97 -0.14 16.36
N THR A 6 6.33 -1.34 16.84
CA THR A 6 7.43 -1.54 17.78
C THR A 6 8.79 -1.25 17.13
N GLN A 7 8.98 -1.64 15.86
CA GLN A 7 10.28 -1.53 15.17
C GLN A 7 10.56 -0.15 14.58
N HIS A 8 9.52 0.57 14.14
CA HIS A 8 9.63 1.76 13.29
C HIS A 8 8.74 2.93 13.73
N GLY A 9 7.99 2.79 14.83
CA GLY A 9 7.01 3.77 15.26
C GLY A 9 7.45 4.74 16.35
N GLU A 10 8.62 4.56 16.98
CA GLU A 10 9.12 5.46 18.04
C GLU A 10 8.07 5.74 19.14
N GLY A 11 7.35 4.68 19.55
CA GLY A 11 6.26 4.78 20.55
C GLY A 11 4.88 5.15 19.97
N LYS A 12 4.77 5.35 18.65
CA LYS A 12 3.53 5.60 17.90
C LYS A 12 3.21 4.47 16.92
N LYS A 13 2.16 4.62 16.10
CA LYS A 13 1.95 3.75 14.93
C LYS A 13 3.08 4.04 13.93
N TRP A 14 3.61 3.02 13.26
CA TRP A 14 4.81 3.19 12.43
C TRP A 14 4.66 4.22 11.30
N TYR A 15 3.46 4.34 10.74
CA TYR A 15 3.17 5.34 9.71
C TYR A 15 2.92 6.75 10.25
N GLU A 16 2.85 6.94 11.56
CA GLU A 16 2.80 8.25 12.22
C GLU A 16 4.20 8.78 12.57
N ASN A 17 5.24 7.95 12.44
CA ASN A 17 6.61 8.43 12.58
C ASN A 17 7.01 9.20 11.31
N MET A 18 7.13 10.53 11.42
CA MET A 18 7.46 11.39 10.28
C MET A 18 8.88 11.18 9.76
N ALA A 19 9.80 10.61 10.56
CA ALA A 19 11.13 10.24 10.09
C ALA A 19 11.03 9.26 8.89
N ASN A 20 10.03 8.38 8.88
CA ASN A 20 9.82 7.39 7.82
C ASN A 20 9.48 8.00 6.45
N TYR A 21 9.22 9.31 6.36
CA TYR A 21 8.91 10.00 5.09
C TYR A 21 10.09 10.83 4.56
N THR A 22 11.22 10.85 5.28
CA THR A 22 12.36 11.73 5.01
C THR A 22 13.32 11.15 3.99
N ALA A 23 14.08 12.03 3.33
CA ALA A 23 15.19 11.64 2.48
C ALA A 23 16.29 10.90 3.26
N GLU A 24 16.51 11.24 4.53
CA GLU A 24 17.48 10.56 5.39
C GLU A 24 17.16 9.07 5.50
N VAL A 25 15.94 8.73 5.92
CA VAL A 25 15.50 7.32 6.03
C VAL A 25 15.48 6.64 4.66
N PHE A 26 15.07 7.35 3.60
CA PHE A 26 15.14 6.82 2.23
C PHE A 26 16.56 6.37 1.88
N HIS A 27 17.57 7.21 2.09
CA HIS A 27 18.96 6.89 1.74
C HIS A 27 19.60 5.83 2.66
N GLN A 28 19.04 5.59 3.85
CA GLN A 28 19.47 4.49 4.71
C GLN A 28 19.03 3.11 4.20
N VAL A 29 17.86 3.02 3.54
CA VAL A 29 17.25 1.73 3.14
C VAL A 29 17.09 1.54 1.63
N ASN A 30 17.34 2.58 0.85
CA ASN A 30 17.11 2.60 -0.59
C ASN A 30 18.08 3.53 -1.31
N SER A 31 18.03 3.50 -2.65
CA SER A 31 18.70 4.46 -3.50
C SER A 31 17.78 4.88 -4.64
N GLU A 32 18.05 6.03 -5.25
CA GLU A 32 17.27 6.49 -6.40
C GLU A 32 17.26 5.47 -7.53
N GLN A 33 18.41 4.88 -7.85
CA GLN A 33 18.51 3.87 -8.91
C GLN A 33 17.73 2.60 -8.58
N ASN A 34 17.70 2.21 -7.30
CA ASN A 34 16.91 1.06 -6.85
C ASN A 34 15.41 1.34 -6.95
N LEU A 35 14.96 2.53 -6.54
CA LEU A 35 13.55 2.91 -6.68
C LEU A 35 13.14 3.07 -8.16
N VAL A 36 13.97 3.67 -9.01
CA VAL A 36 13.72 3.73 -10.47
C VAL A 36 13.60 2.32 -11.04
N ARG A 37 14.49 1.38 -10.67
CA ARG A 37 14.42 -0.02 -11.12
C ARG A 37 13.12 -0.68 -10.68
N PHE A 38 12.72 -0.48 -9.42
CA PHE A 38 11.46 -0.99 -8.89
C PHE A 38 10.26 -0.46 -9.68
N LEU A 39 10.17 0.86 -9.88
CA LEU A 39 9.05 1.50 -10.58
C LEU A 39 8.96 1.07 -12.05
N ARG A 40 10.09 0.95 -12.76
CA ARG A 40 10.12 0.44 -14.14
C ARG A 40 9.70 -1.02 -14.25
N GLY A 41 10.00 -1.83 -13.23
CA GLY A 41 9.61 -3.24 -13.16
C GLY A 41 8.16 -3.46 -12.72
N PHE A 42 7.52 -2.45 -12.15
CA PHE A 42 6.27 -2.60 -11.41
C PHE A 42 5.11 -3.13 -12.28
N VAL A 43 4.91 -2.57 -13.48
CA VAL A 43 3.86 -3.05 -14.41
C VAL A 43 4.06 -4.52 -14.78
N LYS A 44 5.30 -4.89 -15.11
CA LYS A 44 5.64 -6.27 -15.48
C LYS A 44 5.37 -7.21 -14.31
N SER A 45 5.81 -6.84 -13.11
CA SER A 45 5.61 -7.64 -11.91
C SER A 45 4.12 -7.85 -11.59
N LEU A 46 3.31 -6.79 -11.68
CA LEU A 46 1.86 -6.86 -11.51
C LEU A 46 1.19 -7.79 -12.53
N ARG A 47 1.63 -7.76 -13.79
CA ARG A 47 1.03 -8.56 -14.86
C ARG A 47 1.45 -10.03 -14.80
N ASP A 48 2.73 -10.29 -14.61
CA ASP A 48 3.33 -11.60 -14.83
C ASP A 48 3.50 -12.37 -13.51
N ASP A 49 4.11 -11.73 -12.50
CA ASP A 49 4.48 -12.39 -11.25
C ASP A 49 3.22 -12.67 -10.41
N VAL A 50 2.34 -11.67 -10.28
CA VAL A 50 1.12 -11.81 -9.49
C VAL A 50 0.15 -12.81 -10.12
N ALA A 51 -0.02 -12.77 -11.45
CA ALA A 51 -0.82 -13.77 -12.15
C ALA A 51 -0.24 -15.19 -11.99
N THR A 52 1.08 -15.31 -12.00
CA THR A 52 1.76 -16.60 -11.76
C THR A 52 1.54 -17.08 -10.31
N ALA A 53 1.73 -16.21 -9.32
CA ALA A 53 1.49 -16.54 -7.92
C ALA A 53 0.05 -17.00 -7.68
N SER A 54 -0.94 -16.29 -8.26
CA SER A 54 -2.36 -16.68 -8.27
C SER A 54 -2.59 -18.09 -8.84
N ARG A 55 -1.95 -18.43 -9.97
CA ARG A 55 -2.05 -19.79 -10.56
C ARG A 55 -1.46 -20.85 -9.64
N TRP A 56 -0.30 -20.58 -9.04
CA TRP A 56 0.36 -21.48 -8.10
C TRP A 56 -0.45 -21.69 -6.82
N GLN A 57 -1.03 -20.64 -6.26
CA GLN A 57 -1.91 -20.70 -5.11
C GLN A 57 -3.12 -21.61 -5.37
N ARG A 58 -3.74 -21.49 -6.56
CA ARG A 58 -4.87 -22.34 -6.97
C ARG A 58 -4.45 -23.80 -7.19
N ARG A 59 -3.26 -24.03 -7.75
CA ARG A 59 -2.76 -25.38 -8.05
C ARG A 59 -2.27 -26.13 -6.81
N PHE A 60 -1.59 -25.44 -5.89
CA PHE A 60 -0.94 -26.04 -4.72
C PHE A 60 -1.27 -25.26 -3.43
N PRO A 61 -2.54 -25.24 -2.98
CA PRO A 61 -2.98 -24.34 -1.92
C PRO A 61 -2.28 -24.57 -0.58
N ARG A 62 -1.96 -25.84 -0.23
CA ARG A 62 -1.25 -26.17 1.01
C ARG A 62 0.21 -25.73 0.98
N ILE A 63 0.93 -26.02 -0.12
CA ILE A 63 2.33 -25.62 -0.30
C ILE A 63 2.43 -24.10 -0.30
N TYR A 64 1.52 -23.44 -1.02
CA TYR A 64 1.47 -21.98 -1.03
C TYR A 64 1.24 -21.42 0.37
N ARG A 65 0.21 -21.90 1.09
CA ARG A 65 -0.13 -21.39 2.43
C ARG A 65 0.97 -21.59 3.46
N PHE A 66 1.63 -22.75 3.48
CA PHE A 66 2.55 -23.10 4.56
C PHE A 66 4.03 -22.80 4.24
N ILE A 67 4.40 -22.67 2.96
CA ILE A 67 5.80 -22.46 2.55
C ILE A 67 5.96 -21.13 1.81
N ALA A 68 5.28 -20.97 0.66
CA ALA A 68 5.50 -19.79 -0.18
C ALA A 68 5.04 -18.51 0.50
N TYR A 69 3.85 -18.54 1.11
CA TYR A 69 3.23 -17.38 1.73
C TYR A 69 4.08 -16.78 2.87
N PRO A 70 4.54 -17.53 3.89
CA PRO A 70 5.42 -16.97 4.94
C PRO A 70 6.71 -16.36 4.41
N LEU A 71 7.30 -16.95 3.36
CA LEU A 71 8.53 -16.45 2.74
C LEU A 71 8.27 -15.15 1.96
N LEU A 72 7.23 -15.14 1.12
CA LEU A 72 6.80 -13.96 0.38
C LEU A 72 6.43 -12.82 1.34
N SER A 73 5.70 -13.11 2.43
CA SER A 73 5.36 -12.11 3.44
C SER A 73 6.56 -11.48 4.10
N ARG A 74 7.58 -12.26 4.44
CA ARG A 74 8.82 -11.71 5.00
C ARG A 74 9.58 -10.85 4.00
N THR A 75 9.56 -11.20 2.72
CA THR A 75 10.18 -10.39 1.66
C THR A 75 9.41 -9.08 1.46
N MET A 76 8.09 -9.15 1.31
CA MET A 76 7.23 -7.97 1.11
C MET A 76 7.29 -7.00 2.29
N GLN A 77 7.32 -7.51 3.53
CA GLN A 77 7.53 -6.68 4.73
C GLN A 77 8.85 -5.87 4.69
N LYS A 78 9.87 -6.34 3.96
CA LYS A 78 11.15 -5.63 3.81
C LYS A 78 11.15 -4.67 2.62
N THR A 79 10.49 -5.01 1.53
CA THR A 79 10.63 -4.31 0.25
C THR A 79 9.46 -3.41 -0.12
N HIS A 80 8.22 -3.85 0.12
CA HIS A 80 7.01 -3.13 -0.27
C HIS A 80 5.82 -3.56 0.59
N PHE A 81 5.71 -2.97 1.78
CA PHE A 81 4.68 -3.30 2.75
C PHE A 81 3.57 -2.25 2.73
N GLY A 82 2.32 -2.71 2.72
CA GLY A 82 1.14 -1.88 2.77
C GLY A 82 0.41 -2.02 4.11
N GLN A 83 -0.21 -0.95 4.61
CA GLN A 83 -1.15 -1.05 5.72
C GLN A 83 -2.38 -0.19 5.48
N VAL A 84 -3.58 -0.76 5.72
CA VAL A 84 -4.83 0.02 5.70
C VAL A 84 -4.85 0.97 6.88
N VAL A 85 -5.12 2.23 6.60
CA VAL A 85 -5.21 3.31 7.58
C VAL A 85 -6.57 4.02 7.48
N PRO A 86 -7.12 4.50 8.60
CA PRO A 86 -8.34 5.29 8.58
C PRO A 86 -8.09 6.67 7.93
N LEU A 87 -9.16 7.31 7.43
CA LEU A 87 -9.08 8.62 6.77
C LEU A 87 -8.39 9.66 7.66
N GLU A 88 -8.69 9.67 8.96
CA GLU A 88 -8.14 10.66 9.89
C GLU A 88 -6.60 10.58 9.99
N ASP A 89 -6.05 9.37 9.89
CA ASP A 89 -4.59 9.16 9.89
C ASP A 89 -3.96 9.63 8.58
N VAL A 90 -4.63 9.42 7.45
CA VAL A 90 -4.17 9.90 6.13
C VAL A 90 -4.10 11.42 6.10
N GLU A 91 -5.13 12.08 6.64
CA GLU A 91 -5.16 13.55 6.76
C GLU A 91 -4.00 14.04 7.63
N ALA A 92 -3.76 13.41 8.79
CA ALA A 92 -2.65 13.75 9.67
C ALA A 92 -1.28 13.58 8.98
N ILE A 93 -1.10 12.54 8.17
CA ILE A 93 0.12 12.34 7.37
C ILE A 93 0.26 13.47 6.35
N LEU A 94 -0.77 13.73 5.54
CA LEU A 94 -0.73 14.75 4.49
C LEU A 94 -0.51 16.17 5.03
N SER A 95 -0.96 16.45 6.25
CA SER A 95 -0.71 17.74 6.92
C SER A 95 0.77 17.95 7.30
N GLN A 96 1.54 16.87 7.45
CA GLN A 96 2.92 16.92 7.96
C GLN A 96 3.98 16.75 6.86
N VAL A 97 3.68 16.01 5.80
CA VAL A 97 4.63 15.79 4.70
C VAL A 97 4.91 17.07 3.91
N GLU A 98 6.11 17.14 3.34
CA GLU A 98 6.60 18.28 2.57
C GLU A 98 6.12 18.23 1.12
N HIS A 99 6.35 17.10 0.44
CA HIS A 99 5.98 16.92 -0.96
C HIS A 99 4.78 15.98 -1.11
N ILE A 100 3.83 16.39 -1.95
CA ILE A 100 2.67 15.58 -2.34
C ILE A 100 2.55 15.63 -3.86
N VAL A 101 2.62 14.47 -4.49
CA VAL A 101 2.44 14.32 -5.94
C VAL A 101 1.36 13.30 -6.23
N ARG A 102 0.39 13.68 -7.06
CA ARG A 102 -0.64 12.76 -7.56
C ARG A 102 -0.08 11.96 -8.73
N LEU A 103 -0.26 10.65 -8.68
CA LEU A 103 0.30 9.70 -9.62
C LEU A 103 -0.79 9.01 -10.46
N PRO A 104 -0.44 8.56 -11.68
CA PRO A 104 -1.23 7.55 -12.38
C PRO A 104 -1.39 6.28 -11.53
N CYS A 105 -2.60 5.72 -11.48
CA CYS A 105 -2.86 4.46 -10.78
C CYS A 105 -2.48 3.28 -11.68
N VAL A 106 -1.21 2.90 -11.64
CA VAL A 106 -0.66 1.83 -12.46
C VAL A 106 -1.34 0.49 -12.19
N CYS A 107 -1.63 0.17 -10.93
CA CYS A 107 -2.35 -1.06 -10.56
C CYS A 107 -3.70 -1.16 -11.27
N ARG A 108 -4.48 -0.08 -11.27
CA ARG A 108 -5.81 -0.05 -11.89
C ARG A 108 -5.74 -0.04 -13.42
N LYS A 109 -4.74 0.62 -13.99
CA LYS A 109 -4.47 0.55 -15.44
C LYS A 109 -4.21 -0.89 -15.87
N VAL A 110 -3.47 -1.66 -15.07
CA VAL A 110 -3.20 -3.08 -15.35
C VAL A 110 -4.45 -3.95 -15.17
N THR A 111 -5.25 -3.75 -14.13
CA THR A 111 -6.42 -4.61 -13.85
C THR A 111 -7.65 -4.29 -14.67
N LEU A 112 -7.97 -3.00 -14.84
CA LEU A 112 -9.23 -2.54 -15.45
C LEU A 112 -9.03 -1.90 -16.83
N GLY A 113 -7.79 -1.65 -17.27
CA GLY A 113 -7.50 -0.92 -18.50
C GLY A 113 -7.86 0.58 -18.44
N ALA A 114 -8.40 1.05 -17.31
CA ALA A 114 -8.81 2.44 -17.13
C ALA A 114 -7.77 3.22 -16.33
N GLU A 115 -7.37 4.38 -16.85
CA GLU A 115 -6.51 5.30 -16.11
C GLU A 115 -7.33 6.05 -15.05
N LYS A 116 -6.99 5.81 -13.78
CA LYS A 116 -7.46 6.59 -12.63
C LYS A 116 -6.23 7.19 -11.93
N ARG A 117 -6.46 8.17 -11.07
CA ARG A 117 -5.38 8.87 -10.33
C ARG A 117 -5.69 8.91 -8.85
N TYR A 118 -5.61 7.72 -8.24
CA TYR A 118 -5.88 7.47 -6.83
C TYR A 118 -4.62 7.23 -5.99
N CYS A 119 -3.45 7.24 -6.62
CA CYS A 119 -2.18 7.05 -5.95
C CYS A 119 -1.52 8.41 -5.71
N PHE A 120 -0.84 8.55 -4.57
CA PHE A 120 -0.05 9.72 -4.22
C PHE A 120 1.35 9.29 -3.82
N GLY A 121 2.36 9.99 -4.31
CA GLY A 121 3.70 10.00 -3.73
C GLY A 121 3.75 11.05 -2.63
N VAL A 122 4.33 10.71 -1.48
CA VAL A 122 4.37 11.58 -0.29
C VAL A 122 5.73 11.54 0.40
N GLY A 123 6.07 12.59 1.15
CA GLY A 123 7.29 12.66 1.95
C GLY A 123 8.35 13.55 1.31
N MET A 124 9.52 12.98 1.02
CA MET A 124 10.58 13.62 0.24
C MET A 124 10.16 13.90 -1.21
N ASP A 125 10.91 14.74 -1.91
CA ASP A 125 10.70 14.95 -3.34
C ASP A 125 11.05 13.70 -4.16
N LEU A 126 10.01 13.00 -4.62
CA LEU A 126 10.14 11.82 -5.48
C LEU A 126 10.16 12.17 -6.97
N THR A 127 10.00 13.44 -7.36
CA THR A 127 9.82 13.79 -8.78
C THR A 127 11.00 13.45 -9.69
N PRO A 128 12.28 13.59 -9.29
CA PRO A 128 13.39 13.18 -10.16
C PRO A 128 13.40 11.66 -10.41
N ILE A 129 12.91 10.89 -9.45
CA ILE A 129 12.82 9.42 -9.53
C ILE A 129 11.63 9.02 -10.40
N LEU A 130 10.46 9.62 -10.17
CA LEU A 130 9.22 9.35 -10.91
C LEU A 130 9.35 9.71 -12.39
N ALA A 131 10.02 10.81 -12.73
CA ALA A 131 10.25 11.23 -14.11
C ALA A 131 11.04 10.19 -14.93
N GLN A 132 11.85 9.36 -14.27
CA GLN A 132 12.62 8.29 -14.91
C GLN A 132 11.83 6.99 -15.10
N ALA A 133 10.60 6.89 -14.58
CA ALA A 133 9.74 5.72 -14.68
C ALA A 133 8.51 6.05 -15.57
N PRO A 134 8.46 5.57 -16.84
CA PRO A 134 7.47 6.01 -17.83
C PRO A 134 6.01 5.88 -17.37
N ASP A 135 5.66 4.82 -16.65
CA ASP A 135 4.29 4.59 -16.15
C ASP A 135 3.87 5.54 -15.02
N PHE A 136 4.83 6.25 -14.41
CA PHE A 136 4.63 7.17 -13.29
C PHE A 136 4.99 8.62 -13.62
N ALA A 137 5.64 8.88 -14.77
CA ALA A 137 6.16 10.19 -15.15
C ALA A 137 5.08 11.28 -15.35
N ALA A 138 3.82 10.89 -15.57
CA ALA A 138 2.69 11.81 -15.71
C ALA A 138 2.08 12.24 -14.36
N PHE A 139 2.92 12.74 -13.44
CA PHE A 139 2.51 13.17 -12.10
C PHE A 139 2.12 14.65 -12.03
N GLU A 140 1.40 15.03 -10.96
CA GLU A 140 1.00 16.42 -10.69
C GLU A 140 1.36 16.81 -9.24
N HIS A 141 1.95 17.99 -9.03
CA HIS A 141 2.16 18.54 -7.69
C HIS A 141 0.86 19.08 -7.11
N TRP A 142 0.54 18.68 -5.88
CA TRP A 142 -0.70 19.05 -5.21
C TRP A 142 -0.42 19.71 -3.86
N SER A 143 -1.25 20.69 -3.50
CA SER A 143 -1.23 21.24 -2.14
C SER A 143 -1.84 20.25 -1.15
N ARG A 144 -1.53 20.42 0.14
CA ARG A 144 -2.06 19.60 1.23
C ARG A 144 -3.58 19.65 1.26
N GLU A 145 -4.16 20.85 1.15
CA GLU A 145 -5.60 21.08 1.22
C GLU A 145 -6.31 20.40 0.05
N ARG A 146 -5.73 20.49 -1.15
CA ARG A 146 -6.27 19.84 -2.36
C ARG A 146 -6.21 18.31 -2.22
N ALA A 147 -5.10 17.77 -1.75
CA ALA A 147 -4.93 16.33 -1.55
C ALA A 147 -5.91 15.78 -0.49
N ILE A 148 -6.00 16.44 0.66
CA ILE A 148 -6.94 16.06 1.74
C ILE A 148 -8.39 16.10 1.23
N SER A 149 -8.79 17.18 0.55
CA SER A 149 -10.16 17.31 0.04
C SER A 149 -10.50 16.21 -0.97
N PHE A 150 -9.56 15.84 -1.83
CA PHE A 150 -9.75 14.76 -2.79
C PHE A 150 -9.79 13.38 -2.13
N ILE A 151 -8.94 13.10 -1.14
CA ILE A 151 -8.99 11.82 -0.43
C ILE A 151 -10.29 11.68 0.36
N ARG A 152 -10.81 12.76 0.96
CA ARG A 152 -12.15 12.77 1.58
C ARG A 152 -13.25 12.41 0.58
N GLN A 153 -13.17 12.93 -0.64
CA GLN A 153 -14.09 12.53 -1.71
C GLN A 153 -13.97 11.03 -2.01
N LEU A 154 -12.76 10.49 -2.09
CA LEU A 154 -12.54 9.06 -2.32
C LEU A 154 -13.09 8.20 -1.15
N ASP A 155 -12.95 8.62 0.10
CA ASP A 155 -13.56 7.92 1.25
C ASP A 155 -15.09 7.89 1.14
N GLN A 156 -15.71 9.02 0.74
CA GLN A 156 -17.15 9.11 0.50
C GLN A 156 -17.61 8.22 -0.66
N GLU A 157 -16.77 8.05 -1.68
CA GLU A 157 -16.97 7.10 -2.79
C GLU A 157 -16.69 5.63 -2.37
N GLY A 158 -16.34 5.39 -1.11
CA GLY A 158 -16.13 4.06 -0.54
C GLY A 158 -14.75 3.46 -0.81
N LYS A 159 -13.75 4.28 -1.14
CA LYS A 159 -12.35 3.82 -1.27
C LYS A 159 -11.75 3.55 0.11
N THR A 160 -10.82 2.61 0.13
CA THR A 160 -9.97 2.23 1.26
C THR A 160 -8.61 2.90 1.11
N HIS A 161 -8.07 3.41 2.21
CA HIS A 161 -6.79 4.11 2.23
C HIS A 161 -5.70 3.24 2.81
N SER A 162 -4.52 3.27 2.19
CA SER A 162 -3.35 2.54 2.67
C SER A 162 -2.06 3.32 2.45
N VAL A 163 -1.10 3.12 3.33
CA VAL A 163 0.28 3.63 3.22
C VAL A 163 1.20 2.52 2.75
N TRP A 164 2.23 2.85 1.98
CA TRP A 164 3.12 1.88 1.35
C TRP A 164 4.60 2.25 1.48
N THR A 165 5.42 1.26 1.81
CA THR A 165 6.88 1.41 1.87
C THR A 165 7.55 1.21 0.52
N PHE A 166 8.66 1.90 0.30
CA PHE A 166 9.62 1.59 -0.76
C PHE A 166 10.96 1.24 -0.12
N ASN A 167 11.09 -0.04 0.26
CA ASN A 167 11.96 -0.56 1.29
C ASN A 167 11.63 -0.01 2.69
N THR A 168 11.33 -0.91 3.61
CA THR A 168 10.94 -0.57 4.99
C THR A 168 12.15 0.00 5.74
N PRO A 169 12.01 1.12 6.47
CA PRO A 169 10.73 1.74 6.87
C PRO A 169 10.31 2.97 6.05
N PHE A 170 10.99 3.28 4.94
CA PHE A 170 10.67 4.46 4.15
C PHE A 170 9.27 4.35 3.53
N ILE A 171 8.37 5.28 3.88
CA ILE A 171 7.03 5.43 3.33
C ILE A 171 7.09 6.49 2.24
N GLY A 172 6.69 6.11 1.03
CA GLY A 172 6.67 7.03 -0.11
C GLY A 172 5.36 7.07 -0.87
N ALA A 173 4.35 6.30 -0.47
CA ALA A 173 3.08 6.28 -1.20
C ALA A 173 1.84 6.12 -0.32
N ILE A 174 0.76 6.77 -0.76
CA ILE A 174 -0.60 6.58 -0.28
C ILE A 174 -1.45 6.09 -1.44
N CYS A 175 -2.18 5.00 -1.20
CA CYS A 175 -3.06 4.36 -2.18
C CYS A 175 -4.51 4.44 -1.70
N ASN A 176 -5.42 4.83 -2.60
CA ASN A 176 -6.84 5.01 -2.31
C ASN A 176 -7.65 4.12 -3.26
N CYS A 177 -7.85 2.85 -2.90
CA CYS A 177 -8.39 1.85 -3.81
C CYS A 177 -9.64 1.15 -3.26
N ASP A 178 -10.32 0.39 -4.11
CA ASP A 178 -11.39 -0.51 -3.71
C ASP A 178 -11.00 -1.96 -4.11
N GLN A 179 -11.93 -2.89 -3.91
CA GLN A 179 -11.74 -4.32 -4.20
C GLN A 179 -11.36 -4.64 -5.65
N ASP A 180 -11.58 -3.71 -6.59
CA ASP A 180 -11.18 -3.87 -7.98
C ASP A 180 -9.68 -3.54 -8.21
N CYS A 181 -8.93 -3.24 -7.13
CA CYS A 181 -7.48 -3.08 -7.14
C CYS A 181 -6.76 -4.33 -6.65
N MET A 182 -5.60 -4.64 -7.25
CA MET A 182 -4.73 -5.75 -6.82
C MET A 182 -4.28 -5.65 -5.35
N ALA A 183 -4.25 -4.44 -4.79
CA ALA A 183 -3.95 -4.22 -3.37
C ALA A 183 -4.95 -4.93 -2.44
N ASP A 184 -6.20 -5.09 -2.88
CA ASP A 184 -7.31 -5.66 -2.11
C ASP A 184 -7.85 -6.97 -2.73
N HIS A 185 -7.25 -7.46 -3.83
CA HIS A 185 -7.72 -8.63 -4.54
C HIS A 185 -7.23 -9.93 -3.88
N PRO A 186 -8.08 -10.95 -3.62
CA PRO A 186 -7.70 -12.20 -2.95
C PRO A 186 -6.72 -13.12 -3.73
N GLY A 187 -6.22 -12.68 -4.88
CA GLY A 187 -5.13 -13.30 -5.64
C GLY A 187 -4.01 -12.32 -6.03
N GLY A 188 -4.13 -11.05 -5.63
CA GLY A 188 -3.04 -10.09 -5.56
C GLY A 188 -2.49 -10.04 -4.13
N ASP A 189 -1.51 -9.19 -3.89
CA ASP A 189 -0.80 -9.01 -2.62
C ASP A 189 -1.68 -8.52 -1.43
N ALA A 190 -3.00 -8.72 -1.50
CA ALA A 190 -3.97 -8.43 -0.45
C ALA A 190 -3.77 -9.23 0.85
N HIS A 191 -2.85 -10.21 0.85
CA HIS A 191 -2.44 -10.86 2.09
C HIS A 191 -1.41 -10.05 2.90
N HIS A 192 -0.89 -8.96 2.35
CA HIS A 192 0.20 -8.17 2.96
C HIS A 192 -0.25 -6.81 3.44
N VAL A 193 -1.52 -6.44 3.22
CA VAL A 193 -2.11 -5.24 3.78
C VAL A 193 -2.77 -5.58 5.12
N GLU A 194 -2.12 -5.24 6.24
CA GLU A 194 -2.71 -5.48 7.55
C GLU A 194 -3.91 -4.54 7.78
N SER A 195 -5.06 -5.12 8.13
CA SER A 195 -6.25 -4.35 8.55
C SER A 195 -6.07 -3.89 10.00
N GLY A 196 -5.62 -2.65 10.20
CA GLY A 196 -5.46 -2.03 11.52
C GLY A 196 -6.75 -1.46 12.14
N VAL A 197 -7.89 -1.49 11.43
CA VAL A 197 -9.10 -0.77 11.84
C VAL A 197 -9.92 -1.58 12.83
N ARG A 198 -9.78 -1.30 14.13
CA ARG A 198 -10.79 -1.65 15.14
C ARG A 198 -11.85 -0.55 15.19
N GLY A 199 -13.08 -0.91 14.81
CA GLY A 199 -14.28 -0.16 15.18
C GLY A 199 -14.77 0.84 14.13
N ARG A 200 -15.66 0.39 13.25
CA ARG A 200 -16.85 1.13 12.80
C ARG A 200 -17.82 0.14 12.14
N ASN A 201 -18.96 -0.12 12.79
CA ASN A 201 -20.09 -0.86 12.21
C ASN A 201 -20.57 -0.11 10.95
N ARG A 202 -20.22 -0.60 9.75
CA ARG A 202 -20.92 -0.22 8.51
C ARG A 202 -21.84 -1.38 8.09
N PRO A 203 -23.12 -1.12 7.77
CA PRO A 203 -24.05 -2.17 7.41
C PRO A 203 -23.66 -2.78 6.05
N ALA A 204 -23.52 -4.10 6.04
CA ALA A 204 -23.22 -4.89 4.86
C ALA A 204 -24.36 -4.76 3.82
N ARG A 205 -24.08 -4.20 2.65
CA ARG A 205 -24.87 -4.54 1.46
C ARG A 205 -24.46 -5.93 1.00
N LEU A 206 -25.34 -6.88 1.22
CA LEU A 206 -25.24 -8.26 0.75
C LEU A 206 -25.11 -8.30 -0.78
N HIS A 207 -23.94 -8.69 -1.28
CA HIS A 207 -23.86 -9.56 -2.44
C HIS A 207 -23.03 -10.79 -2.06
N ARG A 208 -23.70 -11.96 -2.14
CA ARG A 208 -23.18 -13.28 -1.79
C ARG A 208 -21.95 -13.63 -2.63
N LEU A 209 -20.77 -13.57 -2.02
CA LEU A 209 -19.70 -14.54 -2.26
C LEU A 209 -19.19 -14.96 -0.88
N GLN A 210 -19.27 -16.27 -0.63
CA GLN A 210 -18.92 -16.88 0.66
C GLN A 210 -17.50 -16.48 1.06
N PRO A 211 -17.28 -15.89 2.25
CA PRO A 211 -15.94 -15.77 2.80
C PRO A 211 -15.51 -17.17 3.23
N LEU A 212 -14.40 -17.68 2.66
CA LEU A 212 -13.71 -18.82 3.23
C LEU A 212 -13.33 -18.46 4.68
N PRO A 213 -13.67 -19.32 5.66
CA PRO A 213 -13.38 -19.04 7.06
C PRO A 213 -11.87 -19.15 7.30
N HIS A 214 -11.36 -18.38 8.26
CA HIS A 214 -9.98 -18.36 8.77
C HIS A 214 -9.02 -17.30 8.19
N ALA A 215 -9.36 -16.03 8.42
CA ALA A 215 -8.39 -14.94 8.62
C ALA A 215 -8.53 -14.32 10.03
N LEU A 216 -8.84 -15.14 11.03
CA LEU A 216 -8.85 -14.79 12.45
C LEU A 216 -7.88 -15.74 13.16
N LEU A 217 -6.59 -15.41 13.17
CA LEU A 217 -5.60 -16.05 14.03
C LEU A 217 -4.33 -15.18 14.03
N PHE A 218 -4.38 -14.03 14.71
CA PHE A 218 -3.25 -13.42 15.43
C PHE A 218 -3.73 -12.22 16.27
N CYS A 219 -4.69 -12.47 17.16
CA CYS A 219 -4.96 -11.61 18.32
C CYS A 219 -5.84 -12.39 19.32
N ARG A 220 -5.27 -13.42 19.94
CA ARG A 220 -5.79 -13.97 21.20
C ARG A 220 -4.77 -13.66 22.30
N HIS A 221 -5.17 -12.73 23.17
CA HIS A 221 -4.77 -12.50 24.57
C HIS A 221 -3.44 -13.08 25.10
N ARG A 222 -2.66 -12.22 25.76
CA ARG A 222 -2.65 -12.13 27.24
C ARG A 222 -1.98 -10.81 27.67
N PHE A 223 -2.73 -10.08 28.50
CA PHE A 223 -2.42 -8.91 29.36
C PHE A 223 -1.46 -7.84 28.86
#